data_AF-A0A8B6CTA1-F1
#
_entry.id   AF-A0A8B6CTA1-F1
#
_cell.length_a   1.000
_cell.length_b   1.000
_cell.length_c   1.000
_cell.angle_alpha   90.00
_cell.angle_beta   90.00
_cell.angle_gamma   90.00
#
_symmetry.space_group_name_H-M   'P 1'
#
loop_
_entity.id
_entity.type
_entity.pdbx_description
1 polymer ?
#
loop_
_entity_poly.entity_id
_entity_poly.type
_entity_poly.pdbx_seq_one_letter_code
_entity_poly.pdbx_strand_id
1 'polypeptide(L)'
;MTNIYHGFELLLFKKFSCHPEVWYGLRKQIQDKLEKSSDDVIDINDIVQACLFKDSCIAIILVQLTSRQNIKMDSGSIVYMHTDVLHQTEIVDILTKPETSCTSNVPPYKPKANEVYLFQTGADDWKCDQYLWINNGTKSVTIGNDVLKKHFYKIRLPGTTDKTNGRKRPVGSLQFKKTAYSLKSNKSLILVHYEGDETVYVPVGHGNSKKSDPPEYTRTAPSVLRKIEQDIRSGEKTAMDVYRESISNGSVSGEHQGVLNARNV
;
A
#
# COMPACT_ATOMS: atom_id res chain seq x y z
N MET A 1 -0.04 -19.37 13.93
CA MET A 1 -0.22 -20.19 12.72
C MET A 1 -1.54 -20.96 12.67
N THR A 2 -2.15 -21.33 13.80
CA THR A 2 -3.36 -22.18 13.86
C THR A 2 -4.63 -21.57 13.22
N ASN A 3 -4.81 -20.24 13.29
CA ASN A 3 -6.00 -19.59 12.72
C ASN A 3 -6.00 -19.44 11.19
N ILE A 4 -4.81 -19.30 10.56
CA ILE A 4 -4.67 -19.22 9.10
C ILE A 4 -4.93 -20.61 8.48
N TYR A 5 -4.44 -21.66 9.15
CA TYR A 5 -4.67 -23.05 8.76
C TYR A 5 -6.16 -23.43 8.75
N HIS A 6 -6.91 -23.02 9.77
CA HIS A 6 -8.31 -23.39 9.90
C HIS A 6 -9.20 -22.72 8.85
N GLY A 7 -8.91 -21.47 8.48
CA GLY A 7 -9.60 -20.76 7.40
C GLY A 7 -9.35 -21.39 6.03
N PHE A 8 -8.11 -21.80 5.76
CA PHE A 8 -7.70 -22.44 4.49
C PHE A 8 -8.30 -23.86 4.34
N GLU A 9 -8.32 -24.66 5.41
CA GLU A 9 -8.93 -26.00 5.42
C GLU A 9 -10.44 -25.95 5.13
N LEU A 10 -11.16 -25.02 5.75
CA LEU A 10 -12.62 -24.87 5.56
C LEU A 10 -12.98 -24.45 4.13
N LEU A 11 -12.15 -23.63 3.49
CA LEU A 11 -12.40 -23.11 2.15
C LEU A 11 -12.15 -24.16 1.06
N LEU A 12 -11.13 -25.00 1.25
CA LEU A 12 -10.84 -26.13 0.38
C LEU A 12 -11.85 -27.26 0.59
N PHE A 13 -12.20 -27.59 1.84
CA PHE A 13 -13.19 -28.63 2.15
C PHE A 13 -14.58 -28.33 1.58
N LYS A 14 -15.05 -27.07 1.64
CA LYS A 14 -16.35 -26.68 1.06
C LYS A 14 -16.40 -26.72 -0.47
N LYS A 15 -15.24 -26.67 -1.14
CA LYS A 15 -15.15 -26.56 -2.61
C LYS A 15 -14.80 -27.90 -3.28
N PHE A 16 -14.11 -28.78 -2.56
CA PHE A 16 -13.77 -30.14 -2.96
C PHE A 16 -14.72 -31.15 -2.27
N SER A 17 -16.00 -31.11 -2.61
CA SER A 17 -17.02 -32.08 -2.13
C SER A 17 -16.85 -33.50 -2.71
N CYS A 18 -15.73 -33.77 -3.40
CA CYS A 18 -15.51 -34.96 -4.20
C CYS A 18 -14.24 -35.65 -3.70
N HIS A 19 -14.41 -36.75 -2.97
CA HIS A 19 -13.37 -37.64 -2.41
C HIS A 19 -12.51 -37.12 -1.23
N PRO A 20 -12.95 -37.40 0.02
CA PRO A 20 -12.18 -37.17 1.24
C PRO A 20 -10.77 -37.79 1.26
N GLU A 21 -10.58 -38.89 0.52
CA GLU A 21 -9.30 -39.60 0.44
C GLU A 21 -8.21 -38.81 -0.30
N VAL A 22 -8.58 -38.07 -1.35
CA VAL A 22 -7.66 -37.21 -2.10
C VAL A 22 -7.21 -36.05 -1.22
N TRP A 23 -8.13 -35.46 -0.47
CA TRP A 23 -7.85 -34.41 0.49
C TRP A 23 -6.92 -34.87 1.61
N TYR A 24 -7.17 -36.05 2.18
CA TYR A 24 -6.34 -36.61 3.25
C TYR A 24 -4.92 -36.91 2.76
N GLY A 25 -4.77 -37.43 1.53
CA GLY A 25 -3.48 -37.68 0.91
C GLY A 25 -2.67 -36.40 0.68
N LEU A 26 -3.30 -35.35 0.15
CA LEU A 26 -2.65 -34.05 -0.08
C LEU A 26 -2.24 -33.38 1.24
N ARG A 27 -3.13 -33.39 2.24
CA ARG A 27 -2.87 -32.85 3.58
C ARG A 27 -1.65 -33.50 4.21
N LYS A 28 -1.56 -34.84 4.14
CA LYS A 28 -0.42 -35.59 4.66
C LYS A 28 0.88 -35.25 3.94
N GLN A 29 0.87 -35.11 2.60
CA GLN A 29 2.07 -34.73 1.85
C GLN A 29 2.57 -33.31 2.17
N ILE A 30 1.65 -32.35 2.35
CA ILE A 30 1.99 -30.98 2.74
C ILE A 30 2.58 -30.98 4.15
N GLN A 31 1.96 -31.73 5.08
CA GLN A 31 2.42 -31.84 6.45
C GLN A 31 3.79 -32.53 6.57
N ASP A 32 4.00 -33.63 5.85
CA ASP A 32 5.29 -34.34 5.80
C ASP A 32 6.41 -33.49 5.20
N LYS A 33 6.10 -32.56 4.27
CA LYS A 33 7.07 -31.61 3.72
C LYS A 33 7.39 -30.48 4.70
N LEU A 34 6.37 -29.95 5.39
CA LEU A 34 6.53 -28.93 6.42
C LEU A 34 7.38 -29.42 7.60
N GLU A 35 7.15 -30.65 8.05
CA GLU A 35 7.92 -31.26 9.14
C GLU A 35 9.39 -31.51 8.76
N LYS A 36 9.72 -31.49 7.46
CA LYS A 36 11.08 -31.70 6.93
C LYS A 36 11.79 -30.41 6.51
N SER A 37 11.06 -29.31 6.34
CA SER A 37 11.66 -28.00 6.04
C SER A 37 12.06 -27.31 7.34
N SER A 38 13.34 -27.01 7.52
CA SER A 38 13.81 -26.22 8.67
C SER A 38 13.53 -24.72 8.52
N ASP A 39 13.16 -24.28 7.31
CA ASP A 39 12.80 -22.91 7.00
C ASP A 39 11.28 -22.80 6.87
N ASP A 40 10.68 -21.85 7.58
CA ASP A 40 9.24 -21.57 7.66
C ASP A 40 8.62 -21.04 6.34
N VAL A 41 9.32 -21.17 5.21
CA VAL A 41 8.90 -20.66 3.90
C VAL A 41 8.74 -21.84 2.94
N ILE A 42 7.48 -22.25 2.71
CA ILE A 42 7.17 -23.18 1.63
C ILE A 42 7.18 -22.40 0.31
N ASP A 43 8.03 -22.79 -0.63
CA ASP A 43 7.98 -22.26 -2.00
C ASP A 43 6.65 -22.70 -2.65
N ILE A 44 5.87 -21.73 -3.13
CA ILE A 44 4.62 -21.94 -3.87
C ILE A 44 4.85 -22.87 -5.08
N ASN A 45 6.03 -22.84 -5.70
CA ASN A 45 6.38 -23.72 -6.81
C ASN A 45 6.37 -25.21 -6.41
N ASP A 46 6.74 -25.54 -5.18
CA ASP A 46 6.73 -26.92 -4.68
C ASP A 46 5.31 -27.45 -4.44
N ILE A 47 4.38 -26.56 -4.08
CA ILE A 47 2.95 -26.87 -3.93
C ILE A 47 2.31 -27.05 -5.31
N VAL A 48 2.63 -26.17 -6.26
CA VAL A 48 2.12 -26.25 -7.65
C VAL A 48 2.64 -27.51 -8.34
N GLN A 49 3.92 -27.86 -8.20
CA GLN A 49 4.49 -29.08 -8.77
C GLN A 49 3.88 -30.36 -8.19
N ALA A 50 3.60 -30.39 -6.89
CA ALA A 50 2.91 -31.52 -6.26
C ALA A 50 1.46 -31.68 -6.78
N CYS A 51 0.79 -30.58 -7.12
CA CYS A 51 -0.59 -30.59 -7.63
C CYS A 51 -0.67 -30.91 -9.13
N LEU A 52 0.34 -30.53 -9.93
CA LEU A 52 0.43 -30.87 -11.36
C LEU A 52 0.55 -32.38 -11.60
N PHE A 53 1.04 -33.15 -10.62
CA PHE A 53 1.28 -34.58 -10.77
C PHE A 53 0.02 -35.46 -10.68
N LYS A 54 -1.16 -34.93 -10.31
CA LYS A 54 -2.36 -35.76 -10.14
C LYS A 54 -3.64 -35.29 -10.79
N ASP A 55 -3.86 -33.99 -11.05
CA ASP A 55 -4.99 -33.52 -11.86
C ASP A 55 -4.84 -32.02 -12.19
N SER A 56 -4.90 -31.68 -13.48
CA SER A 56 -4.69 -30.33 -14.02
C SER A 56 -5.64 -29.27 -13.44
N CYS A 57 -6.79 -29.69 -12.91
CA CYS A 57 -7.81 -28.81 -12.34
C CYS A 57 -7.42 -28.23 -10.97
N ILE A 58 -6.57 -28.92 -10.19
CA ILE A 58 -6.17 -28.47 -8.84
C ILE A 58 -5.14 -27.33 -8.92
N ALA A 59 -4.23 -27.39 -9.89
CA ALA A 59 -3.21 -26.35 -10.11
C ALA A 59 -3.82 -24.98 -10.45
N ILE A 60 -4.89 -24.94 -11.26
CA ILE A 60 -5.57 -23.69 -11.65
C ILE A 60 -6.23 -23.02 -10.43
N ILE A 61 -6.79 -23.81 -9.51
CA ILE A 61 -7.47 -23.30 -8.30
C ILE A 61 -6.44 -22.76 -7.30
N LEU A 62 -5.29 -23.42 -7.14
CA LEU A 62 -4.21 -22.94 -6.27
C LEU A 62 -3.59 -21.64 -6.77
N VAL A 63 -3.34 -21.51 -8.08
CA VAL A 63 -2.82 -20.25 -8.68
C VAL A 63 -3.80 -19.09 -8.49
N GLN A 64 -5.12 -19.33 -8.63
CA GLN A 64 -6.13 -18.31 -8.37
C GLN A 64 -6.22 -17.92 -6.88
N LEU A 65 -6.04 -18.87 -5.96
CA LEU A 65 -6.06 -18.61 -4.52
C LEU A 65 -4.78 -17.90 -4.03
N THR A 66 -3.62 -18.21 -4.61
CA THR A 66 -2.34 -17.54 -4.27
C THR A 66 -2.25 -16.13 -4.83
N SER A 67 -2.93 -15.81 -5.94
CA SER A 67 -2.96 -14.44 -6.48
C SER A 67 -3.56 -13.40 -5.52
N ARG A 68 -4.34 -13.85 -4.52
CA ARG A 68 -5.05 -12.94 -3.61
C ARG A 68 -4.36 -12.68 -2.27
N GLN A 69 -3.30 -13.40 -1.90
CA GLN A 69 -2.81 -13.33 -0.52
C GLN A 69 -1.30 -13.46 -0.40
N ASN A 70 -0.58 -12.42 -0.82
CA ASN A 70 0.69 -12.07 -0.20
C ASN A 70 0.47 -10.79 0.59
N ILE A 71 -0.03 -10.96 1.82
CA ILE A 71 -0.19 -9.88 2.80
C ILE A 71 1.18 -9.68 3.44
N LYS A 72 1.92 -8.67 3.00
CA LYS A 72 3.12 -8.23 3.71
C LYS A 72 2.73 -7.15 4.71
N MET A 73 3.14 -7.30 5.96
CA MET A 73 3.14 -6.19 6.92
C MET A 73 4.46 -5.44 6.74
N ASP A 74 4.41 -4.23 6.18
CA ASP A 74 5.58 -3.36 6.12
C ASP A 74 5.31 -2.11 6.96
N SER A 75 6.12 -1.90 7.98
CA SER A 75 6.12 -0.69 8.83
C SER A 75 4.72 -0.24 9.34
N GLY A 76 3.80 -1.19 9.55
CA GLY A 76 2.44 -0.94 10.07
C GLY A 76 1.34 -0.78 9.00
N SER A 77 1.70 -0.81 7.72
CA SER A 77 0.76 -0.81 6.60
C SER A 77 0.66 -2.20 5.97
N ILE A 78 -0.53 -2.51 5.45
CA ILE A 78 -0.84 -3.83 4.91
C ILE A 78 -0.86 -3.73 3.40
N VAL A 79 -0.04 -4.58 2.77
CA VAL A 79 0.22 -4.54 1.34
C VAL A 79 -0.48 -5.71 0.67
N TYR A 80 -1.30 -5.42 -0.33
CA TYR A 80 -1.62 -6.38 -1.37
C TYR A 80 -0.48 -6.33 -2.39
N MET A 81 0.29 -7.40 -2.50
CA MET A 81 1.25 -7.54 -3.60
C MET A 81 0.47 -7.96 -4.85
N HIS A 82 0.50 -7.14 -5.89
CA HIS A 82 -0.17 -7.47 -7.16
C HIS A 82 0.82 -7.42 -8.31
N THR A 83 1.07 -8.55 -8.97
CA THR A 83 2.10 -8.64 -10.03
C THR A 83 1.71 -7.94 -11.32
N ASP A 84 0.43 -7.65 -11.51
CA ASP A 84 -0.15 -7.23 -12.78
C ASP A 84 -0.99 -5.95 -12.65
N VAL A 85 -1.62 -5.54 -13.75
CA VAL A 85 -2.57 -4.42 -13.76
C VAL A 85 -3.81 -4.80 -12.96
N LEU A 86 -4.15 -4.04 -11.92
CA LEU A 86 -5.42 -4.20 -11.20
C LEU A 86 -6.62 -4.00 -12.14
N HIS A 87 -7.43 -5.05 -12.31
CA HIS A 87 -8.62 -4.95 -13.12
C HIS A 87 -9.72 -4.15 -12.41
N GLN A 88 -10.57 -3.50 -13.20
CA GLN A 88 -11.63 -2.64 -12.67
C GLN A 88 -12.61 -3.40 -11.76
N THR A 89 -12.91 -4.66 -12.06
CA THR A 89 -13.76 -5.52 -11.24
C THR A 89 -13.14 -5.79 -9.87
N GLU A 90 -11.83 -6.07 -9.83
CA GLU A 90 -11.09 -6.32 -8.59
C GLU A 90 -11.05 -5.07 -7.70
N ILE A 91 -10.80 -3.90 -8.30
CA ILE A 91 -10.81 -2.63 -7.59
C ILE A 91 -12.17 -2.37 -6.92
N VAL A 92 -13.27 -2.62 -7.63
CA VAL A 92 -14.62 -2.46 -7.09
C VAL A 92 -14.90 -3.49 -5.98
N ASP A 93 -14.51 -4.74 -6.19
CA ASP A 93 -14.69 -5.79 -5.18
C ASP A 93 -13.97 -5.45 -3.88
N ILE A 94 -12.70 -4.99 -3.96
CA ILE A 94 -11.92 -4.57 -2.78
C ILE A 94 -12.57 -3.38 -2.07
N LEU A 95 -13.04 -2.38 -2.82
CA LEU A 95 -13.63 -1.16 -2.24
C LEU A 95 -15.06 -1.36 -1.70
N THR A 96 -15.79 -2.36 -2.19
CA THR A 96 -17.15 -2.68 -1.72
C THR A 96 -17.16 -3.70 -0.59
N LYS A 97 -16.21 -4.63 -0.56
CA LYS A 97 -16.07 -5.68 0.45
C LYS A 97 -14.66 -5.67 1.02
N PRO A 98 -14.28 -4.59 1.73
CA PRO A 98 -12.94 -4.48 2.29
C PRO A 98 -12.71 -5.57 3.34
N GLU A 99 -11.56 -6.22 3.26
CA GLU A 99 -11.10 -7.04 4.38
C GLU A 99 -10.56 -6.09 5.46
N THR A 100 -11.19 -6.06 6.64
CA THR A 100 -10.79 -5.15 7.73
C THR A 100 -9.36 -5.40 8.21
N SER A 101 -8.89 -6.64 8.05
CA SER A 101 -7.51 -7.04 8.30
C SER A 101 -6.52 -6.40 7.33
N CYS A 102 -6.95 -5.77 6.24
CA CYS A 102 -6.09 -5.21 5.19
C CYS A 102 -6.22 -3.69 5.02
N THR A 103 -6.99 -3.03 5.88
CA THR A 103 -7.12 -1.57 5.90
C THR A 103 -6.06 -0.97 6.80
N SER A 104 -5.29 0.01 6.30
CA SER A 104 -4.35 0.78 7.12
C SER A 104 -4.82 2.22 7.33
N ASN A 105 -4.48 2.77 8.49
CA ASN A 105 -4.62 4.20 8.81
C ASN A 105 -3.29 4.94 8.74
N VAL A 106 -2.19 4.21 8.53
CA VAL A 106 -0.84 4.76 8.48
C VAL A 106 -0.42 4.81 7.01
N PRO A 107 0.00 5.97 6.49
CA PRO A 107 0.47 6.07 5.11
C PRO A 107 1.69 5.18 4.90
N PRO A 108 1.90 4.66 3.67
CA PRO A 108 2.98 3.73 3.42
C PRO A 108 4.33 4.46 3.39
N TYR A 109 5.40 3.78 3.79
CA TYR A 109 6.76 4.31 3.70
C TYR A 109 7.41 3.88 2.39
N LYS A 110 7.71 4.84 1.50
CA LYS A 110 8.41 4.59 0.22
C LYS A 110 7.94 3.29 -0.48
N PRO A 111 6.63 3.19 -0.77
CA PRO A 111 6.05 1.99 -1.39
C PRO A 111 6.72 1.69 -2.72
N LYS A 112 6.95 0.41 -2.97
CA LYS A 112 7.59 -0.10 -4.19
C LYS A 112 6.60 -0.22 -5.32
N ALA A 113 7.13 -0.37 -6.54
CA ALA A 113 6.31 -0.78 -7.65
C ALA A 113 5.53 -2.07 -7.34
N ASN A 114 4.30 -2.15 -7.87
CA ASN A 114 3.38 -3.28 -7.75
C ASN A 114 2.79 -3.50 -6.34
N GLU A 115 3.05 -2.59 -5.41
CA GLU A 115 2.41 -2.58 -4.10
C GLU A 115 1.05 -1.87 -4.17
N VAL A 116 0.06 -2.45 -3.49
CA VAL A 116 -1.31 -1.95 -3.42
C VAL A 116 -1.72 -1.84 -1.95
N TYR A 117 -2.33 -0.72 -1.59
CA TYR A 117 -2.69 -0.42 -0.21
C TYR A 117 -4.15 0.04 -0.13
N LEU A 118 -4.87 -0.42 0.88
CA LEU A 118 -6.22 0.03 1.17
C LEU A 118 -6.21 0.89 2.44
N PHE A 119 -6.68 2.13 2.32
CA PHE A 119 -6.74 3.08 3.42
C PHE A 119 -8.16 3.41 3.81
N GLN A 120 -8.40 3.54 5.11
CA GLN A 120 -9.59 4.20 5.60
C GLN A 120 -9.37 5.72 5.55
N THR A 121 -10.26 6.42 4.85
CA THR A 121 -10.12 7.84 4.59
C THR A 121 -10.67 8.67 5.74
N GLY A 122 -9.96 9.76 6.02
CA GLY A 122 -10.41 10.80 6.94
C GLY A 122 -9.57 12.08 6.81
N ALA A 123 -8.30 11.94 6.43
CA ALA A 123 -7.34 13.04 6.37
C ALA A 123 -6.61 13.20 5.03
N ASP A 124 -6.77 12.29 4.07
CA ASP A 124 -5.86 12.17 2.92
C ASP A 124 -4.40 11.85 3.29
N ASP A 125 -4.16 11.25 4.46
CA ASP A 125 -2.81 10.89 4.92
C ASP A 125 -2.10 9.94 3.96
N TRP A 126 -2.83 9.08 3.25
CA TRP A 126 -2.33 8.21 2.18
C TRP A 126 -1.52 8.95 1.09
N LYS A 127 -1.65 10.28 0.99
CA LYS A 127 -0.85 11.11 0.06
C LYS A 127 0.58 11.35 0.56
N CYS A 128 0.87 11.10 1.83
CA CYS A 128 2.18 11.31 2.46
C CYS A 128 2.99 10.02 2.49
N ASP A 129 3.21 9.45 1.31
CA ASP A 129 3.95 8.20 1.07
C ASP A 129 5.48 8.41 0.89
N GLN A 130 5.97 9.59 1.30
CA GLN A 130 7.34 10.08 1.14
C GLN A 130 7.83 10.31 -0.29
N TYR A 131 6.98 10.11 -1.28
CA TYR A 131 7.27 10.55 -2.64
C TYR A 131 6.66 11.93 -2.92
N LEU A 132 7.26 12.64 -3.87
CA LEU A 132 6.69 13.89 -4.38
C LEU A 132 5.92 13.59 -5.67
N TRP A 133 4.62 13.88 -5.65
CA TRP A 133 3.73 13.58 -6.78
C TRP A 133 3.24 14.85 -7.47
N ILE A 134 3.03 14.76 -8.79
CA ILE A 134 2.29 15.73 -9.59
C ILE A 134 0.93 15.13 -9.94
N ASN A 135 -0.14 15.83 -9.60
CA ASN A 135 -1.50 15.44 -9.99
C ASN A 135 -1.61 15.47 -11.53
N ASN A 136 -1.96 14.32 -12.12
CA ASN A 136 -2.08 14.11 -13.55
C ASN A 136 -3.55 13.92 -13.99
N GLY A 137 -4.48 14.48 -13.23
CA GLY A 137 -5.91 14.50 -13.55
C GLY A 137 -6.70 13.40 -12.85
N THR A 138 -8.00 13.39 -13.14
CA THR A 138 -8.96 12.45 -12.56
C THR A 138 -9.86 11.93 -13.66
N LYS A 139 -10.19 10.64 -13.63
CA LYS A 139 -11.22 10.03 -14.47
C LYS A 139 -12.29 9.40 -13.59
N SER A 140 -13.52 9.38 -14.08
CA SER A 140 -14.64 8.70 -13.44
C SER A 140 -15.20 7.66 -14.39
N VAL A 141 -15.54 6.48 -13.87
CA VAL A 141 -16.17 5.40 -14.63
C VAL A 141 -17.41 4.94 -13.87
N THR A 142 -18.57 4.96 -14.52
CA THR A 142 -19.81 4.43 -13.94
C THR A 142 -19.80 2.91 -14.02
N ILE A 143 -20.08 2.23 -12.91
CA ILE A 143 -20.08 0.77 -12.80
C ILE A 143 -21.36 0.37 -12.07
N GLY A 144 -22.32 -0.21 -12.80
CA GLY A 144 -23.67 -0.43 -12.28
C GLY A 144 -24.29 0.90 -11.82
N ASN A 145 -24.62 0.99 -10.53
CA ASN A 145 -25.24 2.17 -9.93
C ASN A 145 -24.25 3.09 -9.19
N ASP A 146 -22.94 2.80 -9.27
CA ASP A 146 -21.91 3.57 -8.58
C ASP A 146 -20.90 4.21 -9.56
N VAL A 147 -20.07 5.10 -9.06
CA VAL A 147 -19.02 5.78 -9.83
C VAL A 147 -17.67 5.53 -9.19
N LEU A 148 -16.80 4.83 -9.91
CA LEU A 148 -15.40 4.65 -9.57
C LEU A 148 -14.59 5.86 -10.04
N LYS A 149 -14.01 6.60 -9.11
CA LYS A 149 -13.08 7.70 -9.39
C LYS A 149 -11.64 7.20 -9.35
N LYS A 150 -10.86 7.58 -10.36
CA LYS A 150 -9.43 7.28 -10.52
C LYS A 150 -8.65 8.59 -10.52
N HIS A 151 -7.81 8.81 -9.53
CA HIS A 151 -6.89 9.94 -9.46
C HIS A 151 -5.50 9.48 -9.90
N PHE A 152 -4.94 10.14 -10.91
CA PHE A 152 -3.65 9.77 -11.47
C PHE A 152 -2.55 10.70 -10.97
N TYR A 153 -1.41 10.14 -10.63
CA TYR A 153 -0.25 10.87 -10.17
C TYR A 153 1.00 10.41 -10.92
N LYS A 154 1.85 11.37 -11.26
CA LYS A 154 3.18 11.17 -11.85
C LYS A 154 4.25 11.50 -10.82
N ILE A 155 5.31 10.72 -10.72
CA ILE A 155 6.42 11.05 -9.83
C ILE A 155 7.05 12.39 -10.25
N ARG A 156 7.34 13.25 -9.28
CA ARG A 156 7.98 14.55 -9.50
C ARG A 156 9.49 14.34 -9.54
N LEU A 157 10.09 14.66 -10.67
CA LEU A 157 11.53 14.69 -10.84
C LEU A 157 12.08 16.13 -10.71
N PRO A 158 13.36 16.28 -10.32
CA PRO A 158 14.05 17.56 -10.35
C PRO A 158 13.97 18.19 -11.75
N GLY A 159 13.70 19.49 -11.79
CA GLY A 159 13.64 20.22 -13.05
C GLY A 159 14.99 20.39 -13.70
N THR A 160 15.04 20.32 -15.03
CA THR A 160 16.17 20.85 -15.81
C THR A 160 16.10 22.39 -15.80
N THR A 161 17.24 23.06 -15.78
CA THR A 161 17.30 24.52 -15.83
C THR A 161 16.65 25.00 -17.13
N ASP A 162 15.57 25.78 -17.00
CA ASP A 162 14.98 26.46 -18.15
C ASP A 162 15.98 27.48 -18.69
N LYS A 163 16.43 27.29 -19.94
CA LYS A 163 17.40 28.17 -20.61
C LYS A 163 16.91 29.62 -20.69
N THR A 164 15.61 29.85 -20.61
CA THR A 164 15.03 31.20 -20.77
C THR A 164 14.89 31.97 -19.47
N ASN A 165 14.62 31.30 -18.34
CA ASN A 165 14.28 31.98 -17.08
C ASN A 165 15.17 31.60 -15.89
N GLY A 166 16.13 30.68 -16.07
CA GLY A 166 17.03 30.18 -15.02
C GLY A 166 16.32 29.38 -13.91
N ARG A 167 14.98 29.32 -13.90
CA ARG A 167 14.20 28.59 -12.89
C ARG A 167 14.08 27.12 -13.29
N LYS A 168 14.51 26.23 -12.40
CA LYS A 168 14.27 24.79 -12.52
C LYS A 168 12.80 24.50 -12.23
N ARG A 169 12.01 24.17 -13.27
CA ARG A 169 10.62 23.71 -13.09
C ARG A 169 10.61 22.20 -12.96
N PRO A 170 10.00 21.63 -11.91
CA PRO A 170 9.92 20.18 -11.77
C PRO A 170 9.20 19.55 -12.96
N VAL A 171 9.62 18.35 -13.34
CA VAL A 171 9.04 17.58 -14.45
C VAL A 171 8.35 16.34 -13.87
N GLY A 172 7.18 15.99 -14.39
CA GLY A 172 6.50 14.75 -14.00
C GLY A 172 6.92 13.58 -14.90
N SER A 173 7.24 12.44 -14.31
CA SER A 173 7.54 11.20 -15.03
C SER A 173 6.44 10.16 -14.84
N LEU A 174 6.22 9.33 -15.87
CA LEU A 174 5.34 8.16 -15.82
C LEU A 174 6.10 6.86 -15.52
N GLN A 175 7.44 6.92 -15.40
CA GLN A 175 8.25 5.74 -15.08
C GLN A 175 7.93 5.18 -13.70
N PHE A 176 7.50 6.04 -12.76
CA PHE A 176 6.85 5.64 -11.54
C PHE A 176 5.58 6.47 -11.37
N LYS A 177 4.45 5.80 -11.21
CA LYS A 177 3.13 6.43 -11.15
C LYS A 177 2.33 5.84 -9.99
N LYS A 178 1.43 6.66 -9.46
CA LYS A 178 0.48 6.26 -8.43
C LYS A 178 -0.92 6.48 -8.95
N THR A 179 -1.80 5.51 -8.74
CA THR A 179 -3.23 5.65 -9.01
C THR A 179 -4.01 5.43 -7.73
N ALA A 180 -4.87 6.39 -7.36
CA ALA A 180 -5.77 6.26 -6.23
C ALA A 180 -7.21 6.08 -6.70
N TYR A 181 -7.89 5.09 -6.14
CA TYR A 181 -9.25 4.69 -6.49
C TYR A 181 -10.19 4.94 -5.32
N SER A 182 -11.38 5.46 -5.60
CA SER A 182 -12.44 5.60 -4.61
C SER A 182 -13.80 5.39 -5.25
N LEU A 183 -14.76 4.86 -4.48
CA LEU A 183 -16.15 4.74 -4.90
C LEU A 183 -16.96 5.95 -4.43
N LYS A 184 -17.93 6.39 -5.23
CA LYS A 184 -18.83 7.48 -4.83
C LYS A 184 -19.73 7.05 -3.67
N SER A 185 -20.17 5.79 -3.65
CA SER A 185 -20.95 5.21 -2.55
C SER A 185 -20.15 5.07 -1.25
N ASN A 186 -18.85 4.73 -1.35
CA ASN A 186 -17.96 4.53 -0.23
C ASN A 186 -16.73 5.45 -0.30
N LYS A 187 -16.93 6.70 0.11
CA LYS A 187 -15.84 7.70 0.17
C LYS A 187 -14.87 7.46 1.33
N SER A 188 -15.23 6.59 2.27
CA SER A 188 -14.44 6.28 3.46
C SER A 188 -13.26 5.34 3.18
N LEU A 189 -13.11 4.86 1.95
CA LEU A 189 -12.00 4.01 1.53
C LEU A 189 -11.30 4.57 0.29
N ILE A 190 -9.97 4.46 0.29
CA ILE A 190 -9.13 4.73 -0.88
C ILE A 190 -8.20 3.54 -1.08
N LEU A 191 -8.22 2.98 -2.28
CA LEU A 191 -7.25 1.99 -2.73
C LEU A 191 -6.15 2.73 -3.50
N VAL A 192 -4.89 2.50 -3.18
CA VAL A 192 -3.74 3.11 -3.84
C VAL A 192 -2.89 2.03 -4.48
N HIS A 193 -2.56 2.20 -5.75
CA HIS A 193 -1.70 1.30 -6.50
C HIS A 193 -0.48 2.06 -7.00
N TYR A 194 0.71 1.51 -6.75
CA TYR A 194 1.99 2.01 -7.23
C TYR A 194 2.46 1.14 -8.40
N GLU A 195 2.82 1.78 -9.51
CA GLU A 195 3.22 1.08 -10.74
C GLU A 195 4.51 1.69 -11.29
N GLY A 196 5.40 0.87 -11.85
CA GLY A 196 6.59 1.32 -12.57
C GLY A 196 7.90 0.97 -11.88
N ASP A 197 8.80 1.94 -11.74
CA ASP A 197 10.13 1.78 -11.13
C ASP A 197 10.40 2.91 -10.14
N GLU A 198 10.29 2.63 -8.84
CA GLU A 198 10.47 3.62 -7.78
C GLU A 198 11.88 4.21 -7.69
N THR A 199 12.89 3.54 -8.27
CA THR A 199 14.29 3.96 -8.20
C THR A 199 14.58 5.25 -8.97
N VAL A 200 13.66 5.64 -9.86
CA VAL A 200 13.73 6.91 -10.61
C VAL A 200 13.51 8.13 -9.73
N TYR A 201 12.97 7.95 -8.52
CA TYR A 201 12.73 9.05 -7.59
C TYR A 201 14.05 9.65 -7.11
N VAL A 202 14.14 10.97 -7.18
CA VAL A 202 15.28 11.73 -6.65
C VAL A 202 14.79 12.57 -5.47
N PRO A 203 15.27 12.30 -4.25
CA PRO A 203 14.97 13.10 -3.07
C PRO A 203 15.28 14.58 -3.31
N VAL A 204 14.38 15.45 -2.86
CA VAL A 204 14.57 16.90 -2.94
C VAL A 204 14.61 17.44 -1.53
N GLY A 205 15.64 18.22 -1.21
CA GLY A 205 15.72 18.93 0.07
C GLY A 205 14.65 20.01 0.19
N HIS A 206 14.37 20.43 1.44
CA HIS A 206 13.47 21.55 1.67
C HIS A 206 14.01 22.83 1.00
N GLY A 207 13.17 23.56 0.27
CA GLY A 207 13.57 24.62 -0.69
C GLY A 207 14.35 25.81 -0.14
N ASN A 208 14.47 25.94 1.19
CA ASN A 208 15.23 27.02 1.86
C ASN A 208 16.48 26.51 2.59
N SER A 209 16.76 25.21 2.54
CA SER A 209 17.95 24.67 3.18
C SER A 209 19.19 25.12 2.41
N LYS A 210 20.10 25.81 3.11
CA LYS A 210 21.43 26.18 2.59
C LYS A 210 22.47 25.07 2.79
N LYS A 211 22.08 23.93 3.37
CA LYS A 211 23.00 22.80 3.60
C LYS A 211 23.42 22.20 2.26
N SER A 212 24.68 21.81 2.16
CA SER A 212 25.22 21.07 1.01
C SER A 212 24.53 19.73 0.81
N ASP A 213 24.09 19.12 1.92
CA ASP A 213 23.30 17.89 1.95
C ASP A 213 22.04 18.12 2.79
N PRO A 214 20.98 18.72 2.21
CA PRO A 214 19.75 18.97 2.93
C PRO A 214 18.99 17.66 3.14
N PRO A 215 18.40 17.43 4.34
CA PRO A 215 17.57 16.26 4.55
C PRO A 215 16.40 16.27 3.55
N GLU A 216 16.01 15.07 3.12
CA GLU A 216 14.88 14.84 2.22
C GLU A 216 13.61 15.51 2.77
N TYR A 217 12.96 16.30 1.93
CA TYR A 217 11.70 16.92 2.29
C TYR A 217 10.59 15.86 2.31
N THR A 218 10.09 15.59 3.51
CA THR A 218 8.91 14.74 3.71
C THR A 218 7.73 15.59 4.13
N ARG A 219 6.59 15.42 3.46
CA ARG A 219 5.38 16.17 3.81
C ARG A 219 4.75 15.62 5.09
N THR A 220 4.46 16.51 6.03
CA THR A 220 3.66 16.19 7.23
C THR A 220 2.25 15.74 6.84
N ALA A 221 1.76 14.65 7.44
CA ALA A 221 0.41 14.13 7.23
C ALA A 221 -0.67 15.18 7.55
N PRO A 222 -1.72 15.33 6.72
CA PRO A 222 -2.79 16.28 7.02
C PRO A 222 -3.54 16.00 8.33
N SER A 223 -3.64 14.77 8.81
CA SER A 223 -4.21 14.48 10.14
C SER A 223 -3.43 15.17 11.25
N VAL A 224 -2.11 15.11 11.18
CA VAL A 224 -1.19 15.80 12.09
C VAL A 224 -1.40 17.30 11.97
N LEU A 225 -1.40 17.86 10.75
CA LEU A 225 -1.64 19.30 10.55
C LEU A 225 -2.98 19.77 11.13
N ARG A 226 -4.05 18.99 10.96
CA ARG A 226 -5.38 19.31 11.54
C ARG A 226 -5.37 19.26 13.07
N LYS A 227 -4.67 18.29 13.65
CA LYS A 227 -4.51 18.20 15.11
C LYS A 227 -3.79 19.44 15.65
N ILE A 228 -2.69 19.84 15.00
CA ILE A 228 -1.95 21.06 15.36
C ILE A 228 -2.86 22.30 15.28
N GLU A 229 -3.63 22.43 14.20
CA GLU A 229 -4.57 23.53 14.01
C GLU A 229 -5.65 23.56 15.10
N GLN A 230 -6.16 22.38 15.50
CA GLN A 230 -7.15 22.26 16.57
C GLN A 230 -6.57 22.64 17.94
N ASP A 231 -5.38 22.13 18.29
CA ASP A 231 -4.70 22.42 19.56
C ASP A 231 -4.35 23.93 19.70
N ILE A 232 -4.02 24.59 18.57
CA ILE A 232 -3.78 26.04 18.55
C ILE A 232 -5.09 26.81 18.69
N ARG A 233 -6.16 26.39 17.99
CA ARG A 233 -7.46 27.07 18.03
C ARG A 233 -8.15 26.96 19.38
N SER A 234 -7.98 25.84 20.11
CA SER A 234 -8.51 25.69 21.46
C SER A 234 -7.78 26.56 22.48
N GLY A 235 -6.62 27.13 22.12
CA GLY A 235 -5.75 27.88 23.03
C GLY A 235 -5.01 26.97 24.03
N GLU A 236 -5.11 25.65 23.89
CA GLU A 236 -4.44 24.68 24.74
C GLU A 236 -2.91 24.69 24.54
N LYS A 237 -2.46 24.96 23.31
CA LYS A 237 -1.03 24.96 22.95
C LYS A 237 -0.68 26.08 21.99
N THR A 238 0.53 26.62 22.11
CA THR A 238 1.11 27.44 21.04
C THR A 238 1.75 26.56 19.97
N ALA A 239 1.99 27.13 18.77
CA ALA A 239 2.74 26.42 17.72
C ALA A 239 4.14 25.96 18.18
N MET A 240 4.77 26.72 19.08
CA MET A 240 6.06 26.38 19.66
C MET A 240 5.98 25.18 20.60
N ASP A 241 4.90 25.06 21.38
CA ASP A 241 4.68 23.93 22.28
C ASP A 241 4.48 22.64 21.49
N VAL A 242 3.64 22.68 20.44
CA VAL A 242 3.43 21.56 19.51
C VAL A 242 4.75 21.13 18.87
N TYR A 243 5.56 22.07 18.39
CA TYR A 243 6.85 21.77 17.79
C TYR A 243 7.80 21.12 18.81
N ARG A 244 7.93 21.69 20.01
CA ARG A 244 8.77 21.13 21.07
C ARG A 244 8.34 19.72 21.43
N GLU A 245 7.03 19.51 21.60
CA GLU A 245 6.45 18.22 21.90
C GLU A 245 6.73 17.20 20.78
N SER A 246 6.62 17.60 19.51
CA SER A 246 6.91 16.72 18.38
C SER A 246 8.39 16.32 18.28
N ILE A 247 9.29 17.14 18.81
CA ILE A 247 10.72 16.83 18.91
C ILE A 247 11.01 15.98 20.15
N SER A 248 10.42 16.32 21.29
CA SER A 248 10.69 15.66 22.57
C SER A 248 10.04 14.29 22.69
N ASN A 249 8.82 14.12 22.15
CA ASN A 249 8.04 12.93 22.44
C ASN A 249 8.53 11.67 21.73
N GLY A 250 9.35 11.77 20.67
CA GLY A 250 9.99 10.61 20.02
C GLY A 250 9.05 9.44 19.67
N SER A 251 7.74 9.65 19.77
CA SER A 251 6.75 8.58 19.96
C SER A 251 6.48 7.84 18.66
N VAL A 252 6.74 8.51 17.55
CA VAL A 252 6.92 7.89 16.25
C VAL A 252 8.42 7.77 16.00
N SER A 253 8.95 6.59 16.27
CA SER A 253 10.31 6.19 15.90
C SER A 253 10.32 5.54 14.52
N GLY A 254 11.48 5.52 13.88
CA GLY A 254 11.68 4.85 12.59
C GLY A 254 11.24 5.64 11.37
N GLU A 255 10.87 4.91 10.33
CA GLU A 255 10.68 5.38 8.95
C GLU A 255 9.56 6.43 8.77
N HIS A 256 8.52 6.38 9.61
CA HIS A 256 7.37 7.28 9.53
C HIS A 256 7.55 8.61 10.28
N GLN A 257 8.71 8.84 10.91
CA GLN A 257 8.96 10.01 11.75
C GLN A 257 8.74 11.33 10.99
N GLY A 258 9.12 11.40 9.71
CA GLY A 258 8.98 12.61 8.89
C GLY A 258 7.54 12.92 8.45
N VAL A 259 6.65 11.92 8.47
CA VAL A 259 5.25 12.04 8.04
C VAL A 259 4.33 12.30 9.22
N LEU A 260 4.53 11.55 10.30
CA LEU A 260 3.63 11.57 11.46
C LEU A 260 4.02 12.59 12.54
N ASN A 261 5.15 13.30 12.38
CA ASN A 261 5.52 14.39 13.27
C ASN A 261 5.50 15.75 12.57
N ALA A 262 5.28 16.79 13.38
CA ALA A 262 5.22 18.20 12.98
C ALA A 262 6.59 18.82 12.61
N ARG A 263 7.48 18.07 11.95
CA ARG A 263 8.85 18.54 11.65
C ARG A 263 8.93 19.52 10.49
N ASN A 264 8.00 19.42 9.54
CA ASN A 264 8.02 20.17 8.27
C ASN A 264 6.72 20.99 8.08
N VAL A 265 6.25 21.63 9.16
CA VAL A 265 5.04 22.48 9.19
C VAL A 265 5.39 23.91 8.79
#